data_AF-J4TLT9-F1
#
_entry.id   AF-J4TLT9-F1
#
_cell.length_a   1.000
_cell.length_b   1.000
_cell.length_c   1.000
_cell.angle_alpha   90.00
_cell.angle_beta   90.00
_cell.angle_gamma   90.00
#
_symmetry.space_group_name_H-M   'P 1'
#
loop_
_entity.id
_entity.type
_entity.pdbx_description
1 polymer ?
#
loop_
_entity_poly.entity_id
_entity_poly.type
_entity_poly.pdbx_seq_one_letter_code
_entity_poly.pdbx_strand_id
1 'polypeptide(L)' 'MDQKQKEIFVINQDTIKSKIYYIGNQKVMLDFELAEIYGYTTTRFNE' A
#
# COMPACT_ATOMS: atom_id res chain seq x y z
N MET A 1 -7.76 20.47 11.88
CA MET A 1 -7.72 20.15 10.44
C MET A 1 -6.28 19.73 10.16
N ASP A 2 -5.97 18.46 10.39
CA ASP A 2 -4.58 17.98 10.42
C ASP A 2 -4.06 17.81 8.99
N GLN A 3 -3.22 18.75 8.55
CA GLN A 3 -2.51 18.66 7.27
C GLN A 3 -1.33 17.70 7.46
N LYS A 4 -1.60 16.38 7.43
CA LYS A 4 -0.53 15.39 7.28
C LYS A 4 0.13 15.59 5.93
N GLN A 5 1.30 16.22 5.97
CA GLN A 5 2.20 16.40 4.84
C GLN A 5 2.44 15.03 4.22
N LYS A 6 1.93 14.83 3.00
CA LYS A 6 2.03 13.56 2.27
C LYS A 6 3.49 13.41 1.84
N GLU A 7 4.32 12.80 2.67
CA GLU A 7 5.68 12.42 2.28
C GLU A 7 5.54 11.46 1.09
N ILE A 8 5.95 11.92 -0.09
CA ILE A 8 5.94 11.10 -1.30
C ILE A 8 7.10 10.12 -1.14
N PHE A 9 6.80 8.93 -0.66
CA PHE A 9 7.78 7.86 -0.53
C PHE A 9 8.23 7.44 -1.93
N VAL A 10 9.52 7.62 -2.26
CA VAL A 10 10.08 7.22 -3.56
C VAL A 10 10.29 5.72 -3.54
N ILE A 11 9.36 4.97 -4.14
CA ILE A 11 9.38 3.51 -4.19
C ILE A 11 9.81 3.07 -5.58
N ASN A 12 10.69 2.07 -5.64
CA ASN A 12 11.08 1.46 -6.90
C ASN A 12 9.87 0.74 -7.55
N GLN A 13 9.72 0.88 -8.86
CA GLN A 13 8.66 0.23 -9.64
C GLN A 13 8.67 -1.30 -9.46
N ASP A 14 9.83 -1.92 -9.29
CA ASP A 14 9.93 -3.37 -9.07
C ASP A 14 9.28 -3.79 -7.74
N THR A 15 9.43 -2.97 -6.70
CA THR A 15 8.78 -3.19 -5.40
C THR A 15 7.26 -3.10 -5.52
N ILE A 16 6.73 -2.17 -6.32
CA ILE A 16 5.27 -2.11 -6.55
C ILE A 16 4.78 -3.35 -7.30
N LYS A 17 5.52 -3.81 -8.32
CA LYS A 17 5.14 -4.99 -9.10
C LYS A 17 5.14 -6.26 -8.27
N SER A 18 6.08 -6.43 -7.34
CA SER A 18 6.12 -7.60 -6.45
C SER A 18 4.94 -7.66 -5.48
N LYS A 19 4.28 -6.51 -5.25
CA LYS A 19 3.14 -6.33 -4.34
C LYS A 19 1.77 -6.45 -5.03
N ILE A 20 1.76 -6.76 -6.33
CA ILE A 20 0.53 -6.99 -7.11
C ILE A 20 0.25 -8.49 -7.17
N TYR A 21 -0.89 -8.88 -6.62
CA TYR A 21 -1.42 -10.23 -6.68
C TYR A 21 -2.32 -10.41 -7.90
N TYR A 22 -2.36 -11.63 -8.42
CA TYR A 22 -3.33 -12.04 -9.44
C TYR A 22 -4.37 -12.94 -8.79
N ILE A 23 -5.57 -12.40 -8.59
CA ILE A 23 -6.72 -13.14 -8.04
C ILE A 23 -7.72 -13.31 -9.18
N GLY A 24 -7.79 -14.53 -9.72
CA GLY A 24 -8.46 -14.80 -10.98
C GLY A 24 -7.79 -14.05 -12.15
N ASN A 25 -8.55 -13.27 -12.91
CA ASN A 25 -8.05 -12.44 -14.01
C ASN A 25 -7.82 -10.97 -13.62
N GLN A 26 -7.80 -10.66 -12.32
CA GLN A 26 -7.68 -9.29 -11.82
C GLN A 26 -6.36 -9.09 -11.07
N LYS A 27 -5.77 -7.91 -11.27
CA LYS A 27 -4.62 -7.42 -10.49
C LYS A 27 -5.15 -6.77 -9.23
N VAL A 28 -4.70 -7.24 -8.07
CA VAL A 28 -5.14 -6.78 -6.75
C VAL A 28 -3.91 -6.39 -5.92
N MET A 29 -4.00 -5.27 -5.20
CA MET A 29 -3.05 -4.90 -4.16
C MET A 29 -3.80 -4.88 -2.83
N LEU A 30 -3.19 -5.44 -1.79
CA LEU A 30 -3.80 -5.51 -0.46
C LEU A 30 -3.57 -4.19 0.30
N ASP A 31 -4.49 -3.88 1.21
CA ASP A 31 -4.50 -2.60 1.93
C ASP A 31 -3.26 -2.39 2.81
N PHE A 32 -2.70 -3.45 3.41
CA PHE A 32 -1.45 -3.36 4.17
C PHE A 32 -0.25 -2.96 3.31
N GLU A 33 -0.18 -3.45 2.07
CA GLU A 33 0.89 -3.07 1.13
C GLU A 33 0.70 -1.64 0.63
N LEU A 34 -0.55 -1.24 0.44
CA LEU A 34 -0.91 0.12 0.08
C LEU A 34 -0.54 1.11 1.20
N ALA A 35 -0.78 0.75 2.46
CA ALA A 35 -0.44 1.59 3.60
C ALA A 35 1.08 1.75 3.75
N GLU A 36 1.85 0.67 3.58
CA GLU A 36 3.32 0.73 3.57
C GLU A 36 3.83 1.70 2.48
N ILE A 37 3.24 1.63 1.29
CA ILE A 37 3.56 2.54 0.17
C ILE A 37 3.26 4.01 0.51
N TYR A 38 2.21 4.26 1.28
CA TYR A 38 1.82 5.60 1.71
C TYR A 38 2.44 6.04 3.06
N GLY A 39 3.30 5.23 3.67
CA GLY A 39 3.92 5.52 4.96
C GLY A 39 2.98 5.42 6.17
N TYR A 40 1.91 4.63 6.07
CA TYR A 40 0.98 4.37 7.16
C TYR A 40 1.09 2.92 7.63
N THR A 41 0.88 2.70 8.92
CA THR A 41 0.73 1.36 9.51
C THR A 41 -0.74 0.96 9.46
N THR A 42 -1.05 -0.25 8.98
CA THR A 42 -2.39 -0.85 9.13
C THR A 42 -2.51 -1.61 10.44
N THR A 43 -3.61 -1.38 11.15
CA THR A 43 -4.11 -2.31 12.19
C THR A 43 -4.95 -3.40 11.53
N ARG A 44 -4.96 -4.62 12.07
CA ARG A 44 -5.85 -5.67 11.57
C ARG A 44 -7.30 -5.23 11.77
N PHE A 45 -8.11 -5.38 10.72
CA PHE A 45 -9.53 -5.11 10.83
C PHE A 45 -10.18 -6.16 11.77
N ASN A 46 -10.80 -5.70 12.86
CA ASN A 46 -11.46 -6.49 13.92
C ASN A 46 -10.53 -7.30 14.86
N GLU A 47 -9.41 -6.71 15.29
CA GLU A 47 -8.70 -7.19 16.49
C GLU A 47 -9.38 -6.71 17.78
#